data_AF-A0A961ECQ2-F1
#
_entry.id   AF-A0A961ECQ2-F1
#
_cell.length_a   1.000
_cell.length_b   1.000
_cell.length_c   1.000
_cell.angle_alpha   90.00
_cell.angle_beta   90.00
_cell.angle_gamma   90.00
#
_symmetry.space_group_name_H-M   'P 1'
#
loop_
_entity.id
_entity.type
_entity.pdbx_description
1 polymer ?
#
loop_
_entity_poly.entity_id
_entity_poly.type
_entity_poly.pdbx_seq_one_letter_code
_entity_poly.pdbx_strand_id
1 'polypeptide(L)'
;MGGDLVATHLLETELRRFAGRHELPQADVSAILARVDIHDLPPSLYRAAGLLPGQSLRSLDALHLAASIRLDVDALVTYDIRLAGAAEEIGLPVIRPGV
;
A
#
# COMPACT_ATOMS: atom_id res chain seq x y z
N MET A 1 -1.23 -21.51 -4.96
CA MET A 1 -1.90 -20.33 -5.53
C MET A 1 -1.20 -19.13 -4.95
N GLY A 2 -0.18 -18.59 -5.63
CA GLY A 2 0.38 -17.31 -5.22
C GLY A 2 -0.59 -16.25 -5.69
N GLY A 3 -1.23 -15.53 -4.76
CA GLY A 3 -2.09 -14.41 -5.15
C GLY A 3 -1.26 -13.37 -5.89
N ASP A 4 -1.84 -12.75 -6.91
CA ASP A 4 -1.18 -11.64 -7.61
C ASP A 4 -1.01 -10.48 -6.63
N LEU A 5 0.23 -10.01 -6.46
CA LEU A 5 0.50 -8.82 -5.65
C LEU A 5 0.16 -7.59 -6.48
N VAL A 6 -0.75 -6.77 -5.97
CA VAL A 6 -1.12 -5.50 -6.59
C VAL A 6 -0.73 -4.35 -5.67
N ALA A 7 -0.33 -3.23 -6.26
CA ALA A 7 -0.08 -1.99 -5.53
C ALA A 7 -0.28 -0.80 -6.46
N THR A 8 0.09 0.39 -5.97
CA THR A 8 0.08 1.61 -6.79
C THR A 8 1.48 2.19 -6.94
N HIS A 9 1.65 3.17 -7.83
CA HIS A 9 2.91 3.91 -7.97
C HIS A 9 3.40 4.59 -6.66
N LEU A 10 2.53 4.69 -5.64
CA LEU A 10 2.96 5.10 -4.32
C LEU A 10 3.97 4.12 -3.71
N LEU A 11 3.73 2.80 -3.83
CA LEU A 11 4.65 1.77 -3.34
C LEU A 11 6.02 1.89 -4.01
N GLU A 12 6.05 2.10 -5.33
CA GLU A 12 7.30 2.32 -6.06
C GLU A 12 8.06 3.52 -5.49
N THR A 13 7.38 4.64 -5.28
CA THR A 13 7.99 5.84 -4.69
C THR A 13 8.57 5.55 -3.31
N GLU A 14 7.82 4.85 -2.45
CA GLU A 14 8.23 4.50 -1.10
C GLU A 14 9.44 3.56 -1.08
N LEU A 15 9.45 2.50 -1.90
CA LEU A 15 10.56 1.55 -2.00
C LEU A 15 11.83 2.22 -2.55
N ARG A 16 11.71 3.05 -3.58
CA ARG A 16 12.87 3.79 -4.12
C ARG A 16 13.46 4.74 -3.08
N ARG A 17 12.61 5.46 -2.34
CA ARG A 17 13.03 6.35 -1.24
C ARG A 17 13.62 5.57 -0.07
N PHE A 18 13.06 4.41 0.26
CA PHE A 18 13.60 3.50 1.28
C PHE A 18 15.00 3.04 0.91
N ALA A 19 15.17 2.51 -0.31
CA ALA A 19 16.47 2.06 -0.79
C ALA A 19 17.50 3.20 -0.78
N GLY A 20 17.12 4.41 -1.20
CA GLY A 20 18.00 5.59 -1.12
C GLY A 20 18.41 5.96 0.32
N ARG A 21 17.51 5.83 1.31
CA ARG A 21 17.83 6.11 2.73
C ARG A 21 18.75 5.07 3.36
N HIS A 22 18.72 3.83 2.85
CA HIS A 22 19.46 2.70 3.41
C HIS A 22 20.62 2.26 2.52
N GLU A 23 20.99 3.06 1.52
CA GLU A 23 22.09 2.79 0.59
C GLU A 23 21.94 1.43 -0.12
N LEU A 24 20.69 1.01 -0.37
CA LEU A 24 20.39 -0.23 -1.06
C LEU A 24 20.37 -0.01 -2.59
N PRO A 25 20.74 -1.02 -3.39
CA PRO A 25 20.69 -0.94 -4.84
C PRO A 25 19.27 -0.70 -5.36
N GLN A 26 19.11 0.30 -6.24
CA GLN A 26 17.83 0.53 -6.95
C GLN A 26 17.46 -0.66 -7.86
N ALA A 27 18.43 -1.46 -8.27
CA ALA A 27 18.20 -2.68 -9.03
C ALA A 27 17.37 -3.71 -8.24
N ASP A 28 17.57 -3.79 -6.93
CA ASP A 28 16.80 -4.71 -6.07
C ASP A 28 15.34 -4.24 -5.96
N VAL A 29 15.12 -2.93 -5.87
CA VAL A 29 13.77 -2.35 -5.92
C VAL A 29 13.07 -2.69 -7.24
N SER A 30 13.78 -2.54 -8.37
CA SER A 30 13.25 -2.92 -9.68
C SER A 30 12.91 -4.42 -9.77
N ALA A 31 13.74 -5.29 -9.20
CA ALA A 31 13.47 -6.73 -9.16
C ALA A 31 12.24 -7.09 -8.31
N ILE A 32 11.99 -6.36 -7.21
CA ILE A 32 10.79 -6.51 -6.39
C ILE A 32 9.56 -6.04 -7.15
N LEU A 33 9.60 -4.82 -7.71
CA LEU A 33 8.46 -4.22 -8.42
C LEU A 33 8.07 -5.00 -9.67
N ALA A 34 9.00 -5.70 -10.32
CA ALA A 34 8.70 -6.58 -11.46
C ALA A 34 7.77 -7.76 -11.11
N ARG A 35 7.50 -8.00 -9.82
CA ARG A 35 6.63 -9.07 -9.30
C ARG A 35 5.30 -8.53 -8.74
N VAL A 36 5.05 -7.23 -8.89
CA VAL A 36 3.86 -6.54 -8.38
C VAL A 36 3.18 -5.85 -9.56
N ASP A 37 1.87 -6.03 -9.72
CA ASP A 37 1.09 -5.25 -10.68
C ASP A 37 0.87 -3.84 -10.11
N ILE A 38 1.37 -2.84 -10.82
CA ILE A 38 1.38 -1.44 -10.36
C ILE A 38 0.30 -0.67 -11.10
N HIS A 39 -0.64 -0.12 -10.33
CA HIS A 39 -1.74 0.68 -10.84
C HIS A 39 -1.54 2.20 -10.59
N ASP A 40 -2.15 3.01 -11.45
CA ASP A 40 -2.22 4.46 -11.31
C ASP A 40 -3.13 4.90 -10.15
N LEU A 41 -2.81 6.04 -9.54
CA LEU A 41 -3.71 6.74 -8.61
C LEU A 41 -4.50 7.80 -9.39
N PRO A 42 -5.71 7.51 -9.89
CA PRO A 42 -6.50 8.53 -10.55
C PRO A 42 -6.85 9.66 -9.55
N PRO A 43 -7.10 10.89 -10.02
CA PRO A 43 -7.44 12.02 -9.15
C PRO A 43 -8.59 11.76 -8.17
N SER A 44 -9.53 10.88 -8.53
CA SER A 44 -10.63 10.46 -7.66
C SER A 44 -10.17 9.76 -6.38
N LEU A 45 -9.02 9.09 -6.42
CA LEU A 45 -8.47 8.35 -5.28
C LEU A 45 -8.02 9.29 -4.14
N TYR A 46 -7.48 10.46 -4.48
CA TYR A 46 -7.09 11.47 -3.48
C TYR A 46 -8.29 12.01 -2.71
N ARG A 47 -9.43 12.19 -3.41
CA ARG A 47 -10.69 12.56 -2.77
C ARG A 47 -11.20 11.44 -1.87
N ALA A 48 -11.18 10.20 -2.35
CA ALA A 48 -11.61 9.04 -1.57
C ALA A 48 -10.78 8.90 -0.28
N ALA A 49 -9.45 9.00 -0.39
CA ALA A 49 -8.52 8.95 0.74
C ALA A 49 -8.81 10.04 1.79
N GLY A 50 -9.08 11.28 1.35
CA GLY A 50 -9.42 12.39 2.26
C GLY A 50 -10.78 12.28 2.94
N LEU A 51 -11.64 11.36 2.50
CA LEU A 51 -12.97 11.10 3.06
C LEU A 51 -13.03 9.79 3.87
N LEU A 52 -11.92 9.04 3.96
CA LEU A 52 -11.89 7.83 4.78
C LEU A 52 -12.13 8.17 6.26
N PRO A 53 -12.88 7.33 6.98
CA PRO A 53 -13.01 7.45 8.43
C PRO A 53 -11.67 7.17 9.12
N GLY A 54 -11.48 7.72 10.32
CA GLY A 54 -10.26 7.54 11.11
C GLY A 54 -9.35 8.77 11.10
N GLN A 55 -9.41 9.56 12.17
CA GLN A 55 -8.68 10.84 12.28
C GLN A 55 -7.15 10.70 12.39
N SER A 56 -6.63 9.49 12.52
CA SER A 56 -5.22 9.20 12.82
C SER A 56 -4.39 8.72 11.62
N LEU A 57 -5.03 8.41 10.49
CA LEU A 57 -4.30 7.97 9.28
C LEU A 57 -3.50 9.14 8.69
N ARG A 58 -2.24 8.86 8.33
CA ARG A 58 -1.44 9.79 7.55
C ARG A 58 -1.91 9.77 6.10
N SER A 59 -1.66 10.85 5.36
CA SER A 59 -2.15 10.98 3.98
C SER A 59 -1.71 9.84 3.04
N LEU A 60 -0.47 9.33 3.19
CA LEU A 60 0.01 8.20 2.39
C LEU A 60 -0.68 6.89 2.78
N ASP A 61 -0.89 6.66 4.08
CA ASP A 61 -1.60 5.48 4.59
C ASP A 61 -3.07 5.50 4.12
N ALA A 62 -3.71 6.68 4.11
CA ALA A 62 -5.06 6.84 3.57
C ALA A 62 -5.12 6.60 2.06
N LEU A 63 -4.09 7.00 1.30
CA LEU A 63 -4.01 6.70 -0.14
C LEU A 63 -3.84 5.21 -0.40
N HIS A 64 -2.99 4.52 0.37
CA HIS A 64 -2.85 3.06 0.30
C HIS A 64 -4.16 2.35 0.61
N LEU A 65 -4.85 2.77 1.67
CA LEU A 65 -6.12 2.17 2.05
C LEU A 65 -7.21 2.42 0.98
N ALA A 66 -7.32 3.65 0.48
CA ALA A 66 -8.25 3.98 -0.59
C ALA A 66 -7.95 3.20 -1.88
N ALA A 67 -6.68 3.02 -2.25
CA ALA A 67 -6.27 2.19 -3.37
C ALA A 67 -6.70 0.74 -3.18
N SER A 68 -6.46 0.18 -2.00
CA SER A 68 -6.76 -1.22 -1.67
C SER A 68 -8.26 -1.50 -1.77
N ILE A 69 -9.10 -0.60 -1.26
CA ILE A 69 -10.56 -0.67 -1.42
C ILE A 69 -10.96 -0.58 -2.90
N ARG A 70 -10.34 0.34 -3.65
CA ARG A 70 -10.68 0.59 -5.06
C ARG A 70 -10.33 -0.57 -5.97
N LEU A 71 -9.23 -1.26 -5.67
CA LEU A 71 -8.73 -2.44 -6.36
C LEU A 71 -9.42 -3.73 -5.92
N ASP A 72 -10.28 -3.66 -4.89
CA ASP A 72 -11.04 -4.81 -4.36
C ASP A 72 -10.14 -5.98 -3.98
N VAL A 73 -9.05 -5.68 -3.24
CA VAL A 73 -8.06 -6.69 -2.86
C VAL A 73 -8.62 -7.65 -1.81
N ASP A 74 -8.24 -8.92 -1.89
CA ASP A 74 -8.65 -9.94 -0.91
C ASP A 74 -8.10 -9.65 0.50
N ALA A 75 -6.91 -9.06 0.58
CA ALA A 75 -6.27 -8.66 1.84
C ALA A 75 -5.22 -7.57 1.62
N LEU A 76 -5.03 -6.72 2.63
CA LEU A 76 -3.95 -5.75 2.69
C LEU A 76 -2.72 -6.37 3.38
N VAL A 77 -1.58 -6.35 2.71
CA VAL A 77 -0.30 -6.77 3.30
C VAL A 77 0.42 -5.54 3.84
N THR A 78 0.61 -5.47 5.17
CA THR A 78 1.35 -4.34 5.78
C THR A 78 1.99 -4.73 7.10
N TYR A 79 3.09 -4.06 7.45
CA TYR A 79 3.70 -4.12 8.78
C TYR A 79 3.34 -2.92 9.65
N ASP A 80 2.75 -1.85 9.09
CA ASP A 80 2.33 -0.68 9.88
C ASP A 80 1.04 -1.01 10.64
N ILE A 81 1.13 -1.03 11.97
CA ILE A 81 0.02 -1.37 12.87
C ILE A 81 -1.16 -0.41 12.73
N ARG A 82 -0.90 0.87 12.41
CA ARG A 82 -1.98 1.85 12.25
C ARG A 82 -2.71 1.64 10.93
N LEU A 83 -1.99 1.36 9.86
CA LEU A 83 -2.61 1.03 8.58
C LEU A 83 -3.38 -0.30 8.68
N ALA A 84 -2.83 -1.29 9.37
CA ALA A 84 -3.52 -2.55 9.66
C ALA A 84 -4.83 -2.31 10.42
N GLY A 85 -4.79 -1.56 11.54
CA GLY A 85 -5.98 -1.27 12.32
C GLY A 85 -7.05 -0.53 11.52
N ALA A 86 -6.66 0.44 10.70
CA ALA A 86 -7.62 1.16 9.86
C ALA A 86 -8.24 0.29 8.76
N ALA A 87 -7.49 -0.66 8.20
CA ALA A 87 -8.03 -1.64 7.27
C ALA A 87 -9.02 -2.59 7.96
N GLU A 88 -8.67 -3.09 9.15
CA GLU A 88 -9.55 -3.95 9.96
C GLU A 88 -10.84 -3.23 10.37
N GLU A 89 -10.77 -1.94 10.73
CA GLU A 89 -11.94 -1.12 11.10
C GLU A 89 -12.99 -1.00 9.98
N ILE A 90 -12.56 -1.07 8.72
CA ILE A 90 -13.46 -1.04 7.55
C ILE A 90 -13.76 -2.44 6.99
N GLY A 91 -13.30 -3.49 7.67
CA GLY A 91 -13.55 -4.89 7.30
C GLY A 91 -12.62 -5.45 6.21
N LEU A 92 -11.53 -4.76 5.87
CA LEU A 92 -10.53 -5.26 4.93
C LEU A 92 -9.57 -6.21 5.66
N PRO A 93 -9.46 -7.50 5.25
CA PRO A 93 -8.54 -8.43 5.88
C PRO A 93 -7.09 -7.94 5.79
N VAL A 94 -6.29 -8.20 6.83
CA VAL A 94 -4.89 -7.80 6.88
C VAL A 94 -3.99 -9.02 7.04
N ILE A 95 -2.91 -9.07 6.25
CA ILE A 95 -1.83 -10.05 6.37
C ILE A 95 -0.58 -9.33 6.87
N ARG A 96 0.00 -9.84 7.95
CA ARG A 96 1.28 -9.37 8.51
C ARG A 96 2.30 -10.50 8.39
N PRO A 97 3.14 -10.50 7.34
CA PRO A 97 4.09 -11.60 7.16
C PRO A 97 5.09 -11.66 8.31
N GLY A 98 5.43 -12.87 8.79
CA GLY A 98 6.43 -13.03 9.85
C GLY A 98 5.99 -12.57 11.24
N VAL A 99 4.69 -12.30 11.45
CA VAL A 99 4.07 -11.98 12.74
C VAL A 99 2.91 -12.92 13.01
#